data_AF-A0A520YDP4-F1
#
_entry.id   AF-A0A520YDP4-F1
#
_cell.length_a   1.000
_cell.length_b   1.000
_cell.length_c   1.000
_cell.angle_alpha   90.00
_cell.angle_beta   90.00
_cell.angle_gamma   90.00
#
_symmetry.space_group_name_H-M   'P 1'
#
loop_
_entity.id
_entity.type
_entity.pdbx_description
1 polymer ?
#
loop_
_entity_poly.entity_id
_entity_poly.type
_entity_poly.pdbx_seq_one_letter_code
_entity_poly.pdbx_strand_id
1 'polypeptide(L)'
;MPRAVGWILNEEDRSRLLERFPPRYAKTIAHHVTLSGHKAAKPVPGPASFEVVGHADDGRGIEALVVTCDGKTERPDGSTYHVTWSLDPASGLAPKHSNDLIAEAGWAPVEPSITFDAEPGLL
;
A
#
# COMPACT_ATOMS: atom_id res chain seq x y z
N MET A 1 -16.57 -16.24 6.53
CA MET A 1 -16.40 -14.83 6.11
C MET A 1 -15.11 -14.75 5.31
N PRO A 2 -15.12 -14.32 4.04
CA PRO A 2 -13.89 -14.14 3.27
C PRO A 2 -13.02 -13.06 3.95
N ARG A 3 -11.77 -13.41 4.25
CA ARG A 3 -10.77 -12.50 4.81
C ARG A 3 -9.99 -11.85 3.69
N ALA A 4 -9.61 -10.59 3.86
CA ALA A 4 -8.67 -9.96 2.95
C ALA A 4 -7.30 -10.65 3.11
N VAL A 5 -6.58 -10.79 1.99
CA VAL A 5 -5.27 -11.43 1.95
C VAL A 5 -4.29 -10.52 1.25
N GLY A 6 -3.03 -10.57 1.67
CA GLY A 6 -1.96 -9.79 1.09
C GLY A 6 -0.64 -10.09 1.78
N TRP A 7 0.21 -9.07 1.88
CA TRP A 7 1.54 -9.18 2.47
C TRP A 7 1.73 -8.12 3.54
N ILE A 8 2.31 -8.52 4.66
CA ILE A 8 2.66 -7.65 5.79
C ILE A 8 4.13 -7.28 5.64
N LEU A 9 4.42 -5.98 5.70
CA LEU A 9 5.80 -5.49 5.69
C LEU A 9 6.50 -6.00 6.95
N ASN A 10 7.74 -6.50 6.81
CA ASN A 10 8.55 -6.80 7.98
C ASN A 10 8.93 -5.49 8.72
N GLU A 11 9.29 -5.60 10.00
CA GLU A 11 9.52 -4.43 10.85
C GLU A 11 10.73 -3.58 10.41
N GLU A 12 11.77 -4.22 9.89
CA GLU A 12 13.00 -3.56 9.43
C GLU A 12 12.72 -2.71 8.18
N ASP A 13 12.08 -3.30 7.17
CA ASP A 13 11.67 -2.63 5.95
C ASP A 13 10.66 -1.52 6.22
N ARG A 14 9.68 -1.78 7.10
CA ARG A 14 8.73 -0.75 7.51
C ARG A 14 9.45 0.45 8.13
N SER A 15 10.43 0.22 8.99
CA SER A 15 11.20 1.29 9.64
C SER A 15 12.01 2.09 8.61
N ARG A 16 12.72 1.41 7.72
CA ARG A 16 13.47 2.04 6.63
C ARG A 16 12.59 2.88 5.70
N LEU A 17 11.41 2.37 5.36
CA LEU A 17 10.45 3.10 4.53
C LEU A 17 9.88 4.32 5.27
N LEU A 18 9.61 4.23 6.58
CA LEU A 18 9.15 5.36 7.40
C LEU A 18 10.19 6.47 7.56
N GLU A 19 11.46 6.11 7.62
CA GLU A 19 12.55 7.09 7.60
C GLU A 19 12.62 7.82 6.25
N ARG A 20 12.43 7.08 5.15
CA ARG A 20 12.49 7.63 3.79
C ARG A 20 11.27 8.45 3.41
N PHE A 21 10.08 8.00 3.83
CA PHE A 21 8.79 8.62 3.55
C PHE A 21 8.10 8.95 4.88
N PRO A 22 8.46 10.06 5.54
CA PRO A 22 7.79 10.46 6.77
C PRO A 22 6.27 10.65 6.53
N PRO A 23 5.40 9.99 7.32
CA PRO A 23 3.95 10.11 7.19
C PRO A 23 3.49 11.57 7.25
N ARG A 24 2.70 12.00 6.26
CA ARG A 24 2.12 13.35 6.25
C ARG A 24 1.04 13.54 7.31
N TYR A 25 0.22 12.52 7.51
CA TYR A 25 -0.94 12.59 8.41
C TYR A 25 -0.70 11.84 9.72
N ALA A 26 -1.41 12.25 10.77
CA ALA A 26 -1.14 11.84 12.15
C ALA A 26 -1.30 10.33 12.40
N LYS A 27 -2.14 9.63 11.62
CA LYS A 27 -2.31 8.17 11.75
C LYS A 27 -1.46 7.45 10.72
N THR A 28 -0.32 6.96 11.14
CA THR A 28 0.51 6.03 10.35
C THR A 28 -0.21 4.69 10.20
N ILE A 29 -0.37 4.22 8.96
CA ILE A 29 -0.83 2.87 8.64
C ILE A 29 0.39 2.00 8.31
N ALA A 30 1.01 2.20 7.14
CA ALA A 30 2.31 1.64 6.75
C ALA A 30 2.51 0.15 7.13
N HIS A 31 1.52 -0.71 6.85
CA HIS A 31 1.48 -2.07 7.43
C HIS A 31 1.51 -3.18 6.39
N HIS A 32 0.76 -3.05 5.29
CA HIS A 32 0.58 -4.16 4.35
C HIS A 32 0.29 -3.70 2.92
N VAL A 33 0.52 -4.60 1.97
CA VAL A 33 0.05 -4.55 0.59
C VAL A 33 -1.12 -5.51 0.45
N THR A 34 -2.24 -5.06 -0.13
CA THR A 34 -3.40 -5.94 -0.35
C THR A 34 -3.28 -6.68 -1.68
N LEU A 35 -3.46 -8.01 -1.69
CA LEU A 35 -3.63 -8.79 -2.93
C LEU A 35 -5.10 -8.82 -3.35
N SER A 36 -5.98 -9.14 -2.41
CA SER A 36 -7.40 -9.29 -2.65
C SER A 36 -8.21 -8.84 -1.44
N GLY A 37 -9.21 -7.99 -1.70
CA GLY A 37 -10.20 -7.63 -0.70
C GLY A 37 -11.20 -8.75 -0.42
N HIS A 38 -12.10 -8.52 0.54
CA HIS A 38 -13.10 -9.50 1.02
C HIS A 38 -14.03 -10.08 -0.06
N LYS A 39 -14.06 -9.55 -1.29
CA LYS A 39 -14.96 -10.00 -2.36
C LYS A 39 -14.39 -11.10 -3.25
N ALA A 40 -13.09 -11.36 -3.21
CA ALA A 40 -12.47 -12.43 -3.99
C ALA A 40 -11.57 -13.28 -3.09
N ALA A 41 -12.06 -14.45 -2.70
CA ALA A 41 -11.23 -15.41 -1.98
C ALA A 41 -10.15 -15.93 -2.92
N LYS A 42 -8.90 -15.57 -2.65
CA LYS A 42 -7.72 -16.12 -3.32
C LYS A 42 -6.91 -16.94 -2.32
N PRO A 43 -6.13 -17.93 -2.80
CA PRO A 43 -5.14 -18.56 -1.95
C PRO A 43 -4.22 -17.49 -1.34
N VAL A 44 -3.78 -17.73 -0.10
CA VAL A 44 -2.76 -16.89 0.55
C VAL A 44 -1.53 -16.87 -0.37
N PRO A 45 -0.98 -15.69 -0.70
CA PRO A 45 0.16 -15.61 -1.58
C PRO A 45 1.42 -16.25 -0.94
N GLY A 46 2.45 -16.52 -1.74
CA GLY A 46 3.79 -16.75 -1.21
C GLY A 46 4.48 -15.43 -0.84
N PRO A 47 5.64 -15.44 -0.16
CA PRO A 47 6.44 -14.24 0.09
C PRO A 47 6.73 -13.49 -1.21
N ALA A 48 6.79 -12.16 -1.13
CA ALA A 48 7.01 -11.31 -2.31
C ALA A 48 7.93 -10.14 -1.97
N SER A 49 8.69 -9.72 -2.98
CA SER A 49 9.49 -8.49 -2.94
C SER A 49 8.76 -7.41 -3.73
N PHE A 50 8.76 -6.20 -3.18
CA PHE A 50 8.09 -5.04 -3.73
C PHE A 50 9.08 -3.92 -3.97
N GLU A 51 8.72 -3.01 -4.87
CA GLU A 51 9.49 -1.79 -5.13
C GLU A 51 8.57 -0.58 -5.05
N VAL A 52 8.90 0.41 -4.22
CA VAL A 52 8.19 1.68 -4.17
C VAL A 52 8.57 2.50 -5.40
N VAL A 53 7.58 2.70 -6.28
CA VAL A 53 7.72 3.44 -7.54
C VAL A 53 6.91 4.73 -7.57
N GLY A 54 6.04 4.94 -6.58
CA GLY A 54 5.19 6.11 -6.55
C GLY A 54 4.73 6.52 -5.16
N HIS A 55 4.42 7.82 -5.05
CA HIS A 55 3.83 8.43 -3.86
C HIS A 55 2.56 9.17 -4.27
N ALA A 56 1.45 8.80 -3.65
CA ALA A 56 0.15 9.42 -3.86
C ALA A 56 -0.30 10.09 -2.57
N ASP A 57 -0.73 11.34 -2.68
CA ASP A 57 -1.28 12.13 -1.57
C ASP A 57 -2.38 13.01 -2.14
N ASP A 58 -3.56 12.95 -1.52
CA ASP A 58 -4.71 13.73 -1.96
C ASP A 58 -4.75 15.14 -1.36
N GLY A 59 -3.84 15.45 -0.43
CA GLY A 59 -3.78 16.72 0.31
C GLY A 59 -4.95 16.95 1.27
N ARG A 60 -5.90 16.02 1.40
CA ARG A 60 -7.13 16.15 2.20
C ARG A 60 -7.19 15.16 3.36
N GLY A 61 -6.34 14.14 3.39
CA GLY A 61 -6.25 13.23 4.52
C GLY A 61 -5.89 11.79 4.22
N ILE A 62 -5.48 11.44 2.99
CA ILE A 62 -4.99 10.09 2.69
C ILE A 62 -3.72 10.11 1.85
N GLU A 63 -2.80 9.24 2.25
CA GLU A 63 -1.50 9.07 1.63
C GLU A 63 -1.26 7.57 1.34
N ALA A 64 -0.62 7.26 0.21
CA ALA A 64 -0.27 5.91 -0.19
C ALA A 64 1.08 5.86 -0.91
N LEU A 65 1.79 4.74 -0.75
CA LEU A 65 2.94 4.40 -1.57
C LEU A 65 2.52 3.37 -2.62
N VAL A 66 2.70 3.70 -3.89
CA VAL A 66 2.47 2.80 -5.02
C VAL A 66 3.69 1.90 -5.19
N VAL A 67 3.44 0.60 -5.32
CA VAL A 67 4.50 -0.41 -5.38
C VAL A 67 4.34 -1.30 -6.60
N THR A 68 5.44 -1.88 -7.06
CA THR A 68 5.41 -2.99 -8.02
C THR A 68 5.52 -4.32 -7.27
N CYS A 69 4.89 -5.36 -7.84
CA CYS A 69 5.11 -6.76 -7.51
C CYS A 69 5.48 -7.45 -8.82
N ASP A 70 6.64 -8.11 -8.89
CA ASP A 70 7.19 -8.68 -10.13
C ASP A 70 7.22 -7.66 -11.30
N GLY A 71 7.59 -6.41 -11.00
CA GLY A 71 7.70 -5.32 -11.97
C GLY A 71 6.36 -4.74 -12.46
N LYS A 72 5.24 -5.15 -11.88
CA LYS A 72 3.89 -4.66 -12.26
C LYS A 72 3.24 -3.89 -11.12
N THR A 73 2.58 -2.79 -11.46
CA THR A 73 1.78 -2.03 -10.49
C THR A 73 0.32 -2.53 -10.46
N GLU A 74 -0.12 -3.23 -11.51
CA GLU A 74 -1.49 -3.70 -11.65
C GLU A 74 -1.76 -4.92 -10.78
N ARG A 75 -2.83 -4.83 -9.98
CA ARG A 75 -3.38 -5.96 -9.27
C ARG A 75 -4.31 -6.75 -10.16
N PRO A 76 -4.43 -8.07 -9.95
CA PRO A 76 -5.36 -8.91 -10.71
C PRO A 76 -6.85 -8.52 -10.60
N ASP A 77 -7.24 -7.70 -9.61
CA ASP A 77 -8.61 -7.19 -9.46
C ASP A 77 -8.85 -5.85 -10.19
N GLY A 78 -7.85 -5.37 -10.93
CA GLY A 78 -7.88 -4.09 -11.67
C GLY A 78 -7.45 -2.88 -10.84
N SER A 79 -7.18 -3.05 -9.54
CA SER A 79 -6.63 -1.98 -8.71
C SER A 79 -5.11 -1.87 -8.87
N THR A 80 -4.48 -0.92 -8.18
CA THR A 80 -3.02 -0.77 -8.15
C THR A 80 -2.45 -1.32 -6.84
N TYR A 81 -1.30 -1.99 -6.87
CA TYR A 81 -0.58 -2.39 -5.65
C TYR A 81 -0.10 -1.14 -4.92
N HIS A 82 -0.43 -1.06 -3.64
CA HIS A 82 -0.04 0.05 -2.80
C HIS A 82 -0.05 -0.34 -1.32
N VAL A 83 0.65 0.47 -0.52
CA VAL A 83 0.56 0.52 0.94
C VAL A 83 -0.16 1.80 1.30
N THR A 84 -1.30 1.73 2.00
CA THR A 84 -1.85 2.93 2.64
C THR A 84 -0.82 3.42 3.66
N TRP A 85 -0.35 4.65 3.51
CA TRP A 85 0.78 5.15 4.24
C TRP A 85 0.36 5.88 5.51
N SER A 86 -0.49 6.90 5.35
CA SER A 86 -1.00 7.68 6.47
C SER A 86 -2.42 8.20 6.20
N LEU A 87 -3.13 8.50 7.30
CA LEU A 87 -4.49 9.01 7.28
C LEU A 87 -4.65 10.16 8.26
N ASP A 88 -5.46 11.15 7.90
CA ASP A 88 -5.98 12.13 8.83
C ASP A 88 -7.24 11.55 9.51
N PRO A 89 -7.21 11.31 10.84
CA PRO A 89 -8.38 10.80 11.57
C PRO A 89 -9.63 11.68 11.44
N ALA A 90 -9.48 12.98 11.18
CA ALA A 90 -10.59 13.93 11.07
C ALA A 90 -11.22 13.96 9.68
N SER A 91 -10.57 13.40 8.65
CA SER A 91 -11.03 13.47 7.26
C SER A 91 -12.26 12.60 6.95
N GLY A 92 -12.59 11.63 7.81
CA GLY A 92 -13.59 10.58 7.53
C GLY A 92 -13.13 9.56 6.48
N LEU A 93 -11.88 9.65 6.00
CA LEU A 93 -11.31 8.70 5.05
C LEU A 93 -10.89 7.40 5.77
N ALA A 94 -10.92 6.30 5.02
CA ALA A 94 -10.51 4.97 5.44
C ALA A 94 -9.43 4.44 4.50
N PRO A 95 -8.60 3.46 4.91
CA PRO A 95 -7.52 2.93 4.08
C PRO A 95 -7.97 2.51 2.68
N LYS A 96 -9.17 1.94 2.54
CA LYS A 96 -9.72 1.55 1.24
C LYS A 96 -9.80 2.69 0.21
N HIS A 97 -9.91 3.95 0.64
CA HIS A 97 -10.01 5.11 -0.27
C HIS A 97 -8.67 5.42 -0.97
N SER A 98 -7.56 4.75 -0.61
CA SER A 98 -6.31 4.91 -1.39
C SER A 98 -6.43 4.30 -2.78
N ASN A 99 -7.35 3.34 -3.00
CA ASN A 99 -7.67 2.87 -4.35
C ASN A 99 -8.24 4.01 -5.20
N ASP A 100 -9.19 4.76 -4.64
CA ASP A 100 -9.87 5.86 -5.33
C ASP A 100 -8.87 7.00 -5.62
N LEU A 101 -8.04 7.37 -4.63
CA LEU A 101 -6.94 8.33 -4.81
C LEU A 101 -6.05 7.97 -6.01
N ILE A 102 -5.54 6.73 -6.03
CA ILE A 102 -4.60 6.29 -7.07
C ILE A 102 -5.28 6.24 -8.44
N ALA A 103 -6.53 5.77 -8.51
CA ALA A 103 -7.26 5.68 -9.77
C ALA A 103 -7.63 7.04 -10.36
N GLU A 104 -7.99 8.01 -9.53
CA GLU A 104 -8.46 9.33 -9.96
C GLU A 104 -7.32 10.33 -10.19
N ALA A 105 -6.31 10.35 -9.31
CA ALA A 105 -5.27 11.37 -9.31
C ALA A 105 -3.88 10.84 -9.69
N GLY A 106 -3.68 9.52 -9.73
CA GLY A 106 -2.38 8.92 -10.00
C GLY A 106 -1.40 9.08 -8.83
N TRP A 107 -0.10 9.12 -9.14
CA TRP A 107 0.98 9.26 -8.17
C TRP A 107 2.16 10.03 -8.76
N ALA A 108 2.96 10.64 -7.89
CA ALA A 108 4.27 11.18 -8.26
C ALA A 108 5.31 10.04 -8.28
N PRO A 109 6.22 9.99 -9.27
CA PRO A 109 7.25 8.96 -9.33
C PRO A 109 8.26 9.12 -8.19
N VAL A 110 8.74 7.98 -7.68
CA VAL A 110 9.79 7.93 -6.64
C VAL A 110 11.10 7.49 -7.26
N GLU A 111 12.11 8.37 -7.21
CA GLU A 111 13.45 8.10 -7.73
C GLU A 111 14.54 8.53 -6.71
N PRO A 112 15.57 7.69 -6.43
CA PRO A 112 15.69 6.29 -6.87
C PRO A 112 14.59 5.43 -6.24
N SER A 113 14.12 4.37 -6.87
CA SER A 113 13.19 3.44 -6.22
C SER A 113 13.79 2.79 -4.96
N ILE A 114 12.96 2.14 -4.13
CA ILE A 114 13.41 1.34 -2.97
C ILE A 114 12.63 0.05 -2.89
N THR A 115 13.34 -1.05 -2.66
CA THR A 115 12.75 -2.36 -2.51
C THR A 115 12.48 -2.70 -1.05
N PHE A 116 11.53 -3.60 -0.81
CA PHE A 116 11.26 -4.19 0.50
C PHE A 116 10.63 -5.57 0.36
N ASP A 117 10.80 -6.42 1.37
CA ASP A 117 10.21 -7.74 1.40
C ASP A 117 8.98 -7.77 2.32
N ALA A 118 8.01 -8.61 1.96
CA ALA A 118 6.79 -8.73 2.73
C ALA A 118 6.30 -10.19 2.79
N GLU A 119 5.78 -10.56 3.96
CA GLU A 119 5.37 -11.92 4.28
C GLU A 119 3.85 -12.10 4.10
N PRO A 120 3.36 -13.25 3.64
CA PRO A 120 1.93 -13.47 3.47
C PRO A 120 1.17 -13.34 4.79
N GLY A 121 0.04 -12.63 4.75
CA GLY A 121 -0.76 -12.36 5.94
C GLY A 121 -2.26 -12.28 5.68
N LEU A 122 -3.02 -12.58 6.73
CA LEU A 122 -4.44 -12.22 6.82
C LEU A 122 -4.54 -10.75 7.26
N LEU A 123 -5.39 -9.98 6.58
CA LEU A 123 -5.56 -8.54 6.77
C LEU A 123 -6.87 -8.19 7.50
#